data_AF-A0A8S0YPR7-F1
#
_entry.id   AF-A0A8S0YPR7-F1
#
_cell.length_a   1.000
_cell.length_b   1.000
_cell.length_c   1.000
_cell.angle_alpha   90.00
_cell.angle_beta   90.00
_cell.angle_gamma   90.00
#
_symmetry.space_group_name_H-M   'P 1'
#
loop_
_entity.id
_entity.type
_entity.pdbx_description
1 polymer ?
#
loop_
_entity_poly.entity_id
_entity_poly.type
_entity_poly.pdbx_seq_one_letter_code
_entity_poly.pdbx_strand_id
1 'polypeptide(L)'
;MILFLLLPVMSLASRSTGVSTLIPPPLYVESYREITNADQIIQDNILSMDGHIPLLNDSRRSYAEITHVIFNIANIIAHSCFRPVYENIYQDIINYTLTEALGQPQEVVETAKELFTTLDDKTLKIQKLIIEITKAESNDVVADALINKIITNDPKEYKLEAEVLLAAGASAKKFNEMKDTFHDVAKSSESHKYIIRGTQELKALILSLTSAIHLIKTDSIKC
;
A
#
# COMPACT_ATOMS: atom_id res chain seq x y z
N MET A 1 -4.54 -12.31 -3.32
CA MET A 1 -5.37 -12.24 -4.55
C MET A 1 -4.67 -11.44 -5.66
N ILE A 2 -3.91 -10.39 -5.29
CA ILE A 2 -2.93 -9.68 -6.13
C ILE A 2 -1.96 -10.63 -6.88
N LEU A 3 -1.60 -11.78 -6.30
CA LEU A 3 -0.75 -12.78 -6.97
C LEU A 3 -1.29 -13.30 -8.32
N PHE A 4 -2.63 -13.36 -8.52
CA PHE A 4 -3.24 -13.81 -9.78
C PHE A 4 -3.24 -12.73 -10.87
N LEU A 5 -3.05 -11.47 -10.49
CA LEU A 5 -2.90 -10.33 -11.39
C LEU A 5 -1.46 -10.20 -11.92
N LEU A 6 -0.51 -11.01 -11.41
CA LEU A 6 0.92 -10.96 -11.78
C LEU A 6 1.23 -11.58 -13.14
N LEU A 7 0.49 -12.60 -13.57
CA LEU A 7 0.83 -13.34 -14.79
C LEU A 7 0.75 -12.47 -16.07
N PRO A 8 -0.28 -11.61 -16.25
CA PRO A 8 -0.30 -10.67 -17.36
C PRO A 8 0.72 -9.53 -17.16
N VAL A 9 0.74 -8.88 -15.99
CA VAL A 9 1.53 -7.64 -15.77
C VAL A 9 3.04 -7.89 -15.67
N MET A 10 3.49 -9.02 -15.12
CA MET A 10 4.92 -9.37 -15.16
C MET A 10 5.40 -9.74 -16.57
N SER A 11 4.50 -10.20 -17.45
CA SER A 11 4.84 -10.37 -18.87
C SER A 11 5.03 -9.02 -19.57
N LEU A 12 4.28 -7.97 -19.19
CA LEU A 12 4.49 -6.59 -19.63
C LEU A 12 5.83 -6.00 -19.15
N ALA A 13 6.16 -6.18 -17.87
CA ALA A 13 7.38 -5.60 -17.28
C ALA A 13 8.67 -6.28 -17.77
N SER A 14 8.62 -7.58 -18.07
CA SER A 14 9.78 -8.35 -18.53
C SER A 14 10.09 -8.15 -20.03
N ARG A 15 9.10 -7.83 -20.85
CA ARG A 15 9.28 -7.59 -22.31
C ARG A 15 9.80 -6.20 -22.69
N SER A 16 9.67 -5.21 -21.80
CA SER A 16 10.23 -3.87 -22.01
C SER A 16 11.76 -3.78 -21.84
N THR A 17 12.41 -4.83 -21.34
CA THR A 17 13.87 -4.86 -21.13
C THR A 17 14.69 -4.99 -22.43
N GLY A 18 14.04 -5.21 -23.58
CA GLY A 18 14.71 -5.44 -24.87
C GLY A 18 14.73 -4.27 -25.85
N VAL A 19 14.00 -3.18 -25.60
CA VAL A 19 13.96 -2.03 -26.51
C VAL A 19 14.00 -0.75 -25.69
N SER A 20 15.01 0.08 -25.96
CA SER A 20 15.14 1.44 -25.45
C SER A 20 13.85 2.25 -25.67
N THR A 21 12.95 2.32 -24.69
CA THR A 21 11.74 3.14 -24.80
C THR A 21 11.91 4.43 -23.98
N LEU A 22 12.01 5.56 -24.71
CA LEU A 22 11.94 6.94 -24.22
C LEU A 22 10.57 7.31 -23.59
N ILE A 23 9.68 6.34 -23.36
CA ILE A 23 8.32 6.57 -22.85
C ILE A 23 8.20 5.85 -21.51
N PRO A 24 7.99 6.58 -20.39
CA PRO A 24 7.78 5.96 -19.09
C PRO A 24 6.50 5.11 -19.12
N PRO A 25 6.46 3.99 -18.37
CA PRO A 25 5.26 3.16 -18.30
C PRO A 25 4.08 3.99 -17.78
N PRO A 26 2.83 3.64 -18.14
CA PRO A 26 1.66 4.29 -17.58
C PRO A 26 1.66 4.26 -16.05
N LEU A 27 1.07 5.29 -15.44
CA LEU A 27 1.05 5.44 -13.97
C LEU A 27 0.43 4.23 -13.26
N TYR A 28 -0.61 3.62 -13.83
CA TYR A 28 -1.23 2.44 -13.21
C TYR A 28 -0.30 1.22 -13.22
N VAL A 29 0.60 1.09 -14.21
CA VAL A 29 1.58 -0.01 -14.29
C VAL A 29 2.61 0.14 -13.18
N GLU A 30 3.14 1.37 -12.99
CA GLU A 30 4.03 1.67 -11.88
C GLU A 30 3.33 1.41 -10.54
N SER A 31 2.12 1.95 -10.34
CA SER A 31 1.33 1.74 -9.12
C SER A 31 1.13 0.27 -8.80
N TYR A 32 0.73 -0.54 -9.79
CA TYR A 32 0.50 -1.96 -9.62
C TYR A 32 1.78 -2.71 -9.21
N ARG A 33 2.92 -2.38 -9.84
CA ARG A 33 4.23 -2.96 -9.48
C ARG A 33 4.61 -2.62 -8.04
N GLU A 34 4.45 -1.36 -7.64
CA GLU A 34 4.80 -0.93 -6.28
C GLU A 34 3.90 -1.60 -5.24
N ILE A 35 2.59 -1.70 -5.49
CA ILE A 35 1.63 -2.41 -4.64
C ILE A 35 2.03 -3.88 -4.49
N THR A 36 2.39 -4.55 -5.58
CA THR A 36 2.84 -5.95 -5.54
C THR A 36 4.05 -6.15 -4.65
N ASN A 37 5.06 -5.29 -4.79
CA ASN A 37 6.28 -5.36 -3.99
C ASN A 37 5.96 -5.13 -2.50
N ALA A 38 5.10 -4.16 -2.19
CA ALA A 38 4.68 -3.89 -0.83
C ALA A 38 3.84 -5.05 -0.25
N ASP A 39 2.91 -5.62 -1.03
CA ASP A 39 2.12 -6.81 -0.65
C ASP A 39 3.07 -7.94 -0.26
N GLN A 40 4.05 -8.30 -1.08
CA GLN A 40 4.99 -9.38 -0.75
C GLN A 40 5.73 -9.13 0.57
N ILE A 41 6.18 -7.90 0.82
CA ILE A 41 6.86 -7.56 2.08
C ILE A 41 5.90 -7.70 3.28
N ILE A 42 4.64 -7.27 3.14
CA ILE A 42 3.62 -7.42 4.18
C ILE A 42 3.21 -8.89 4.36
N GLN A 43 3.16 -9.69 3.28
CA GLN A 43 2.94 -11.13 3.35
C GLN A 43 4.02 -11.79 4.20
N ASP A 44 5.28 -11.52 3.88
CA ASP A 44 6.42 -12.16 4.53
C ASP A 44 6.56 -11.77 6.00
N ASN A 45 6.29 -10.50 6.34
CA ASN A 45 6.59 -9.96 7.67
C ASN A 45 5.37 -9.83 8.60
N ILE A 46 4.17 -9.64 8.06
CA ILE A 46 2.95 -9.45 8.85
C ILE A 46 2.03 -10.65 8.69
N LEU A 47 1.56 -10.93 7.47
CA LEU A 47 0.51 -11.93 7.26
C LEU A 47 1.01 -13.35 7.50
N SER A 48 2.32 -13.60 7.43
CA SER A 48 2.94 -14.86 7.84
C SER A 48 2.78 -15.20 9.33
N MET A 49 2.38 -14.22 10.16
CA MET A 49 2.10 -14.41 11.58
C MET A 49 0.66 -14.88 11.84
N ASP A 50 -0.19 -14.95 10.82
CA ASP A 50 -1.60 -15.27 10.98
C ASP A 50 -1.82 -16.63 11.68
N GLY A 51 -2.49 -16.59 12.83
CA GLY A 51 -2.73 -17.77 13.67
C GLY A 51 -1.48 -18.32 14.38
N HIS A 52 -0.30 -17.73 14.19
CA HIS A 52 0.97 -18.10 14.82
C HIS A 52 1.81 -16.85 15.12
N ILE A 53 1.46 -16.15 16.19
CA ILE A 53 2.22 -14.99 16.65
C ILE A 53 3.63 -15.43 17.12
N PRO A 54 4.71 -14.87 16.53
CA PRO A 54 6.07 -15.22 16.90
C PRO A 54 6.47 -14.79 18.32
N LEU A 55 7.65 -15.25 18.76
CA LEU A 55 8.25 -14.83 20.03
C LEU A 55 8.69 -13.35 19.98
N LEU A 56 8.89 -12.73 21.15
CA LEU A 56 9.22 -11.30 21.29
C LEU A 56 10.49 -10.85 20.56
N ASN A 57 11.45 -11.76 20.37
CA ASN A 57 12.72 -11.50 19.70
C ASN A 57 12.68 -11.73 18.18
N ASP A 58 11.54 -12.13 17.63
CA ASP A 58 11.36 -12.28 16.18
C ASP A 58 11.17 -10.91 15.54
N SER A 59 11.96 -10.61 14.49
CA SER A 59 11.92 -9.32 13.80
C SER A 59 10.55 -8.99 13.21
N ARG A 60 9.71 -9.99 12.93
CA ARG A 60 8.33 -9.79 12.45
C ARG A 60 7.47 -9.03 13.47
N ARG A 61 7.74 -9.14 14.77
CA ARG A 61 7.03 -8.35 15.78
C ARG A 61 7.44 -6.89 15.77
N SER A 62 8.72 -6.61 15.61
CA SER A 62 9.20 -5.23 15.41
C SER A 62 8.68 -4.63 14.09
N TYR A 63 8.55 -5.45 13.05
CA TYR A 63 7.92 -5.04 11.79
C TYR A 63 6.43 -4.71 11.98
N ALA A 64 5.71 -5.55 12.73
CA ALA A 64 4.33 -5.31 13.11
C ALA A 64 4.15 -4.03 13.92
N GLU A 65 5.09 -3.72 14.80
CA GLU A 65 5.07 -2.49 15.59
C GLU A 65 5.17 -1.23 14.71
N ILE A 66 6.15 -1.19 13.80
CA ILE A 66 6.30 -0.09 12.84
C ILE A 66 5.04 0.05 11.98
N THR A 67 4.55 -1.06 11.45
CA THR A 67 3.39 -1.10 10.55
C THR A 67 2.13 -0.63 11.26
N HIS A 68 1.90 -1.09 12.49
CA HIS A 68 0.75 -0.70 13.30
C HIS A 68 0.71 0.80 13.56
N VAL A 69 1.85 1.40 13.93
CA VAL A 69 1.93 2.86 14.13
C VAL A 69 1.61 3.61 12.84
N ILE A 70 2.22 3.22 11.71
CA ILE A 70 1.95 3.86 10.42
C ILE A 70 0.46 3.77 10.07
N PHE A 71 -0.14 2.58 10.19
CA PHE A 71 -1.54 2.34 9.83
C PHE A 71 -2.51 3.10 10.73
N ASN A 72 -2.31 3.08 12.05
CA ASN A 72 -3.21 3.74 12.99
C ASN A 72 -3.19 5.26 12.85
N ILE A 73 -2.00 5.85 12.72
CA ILE A 73 -1.89 7.30 12.50
C ILE A 73 -2.56 7.68 11.17
N ALA A 74 -2.26 6.93 10.09
CA ALA A 74 -2.84 7.21 8.78
C ALA A 74 -4.38 7.10 8.80
N ASN A 75 -4.91 6.08 9.47
CA ASN A 75 -6.34 5.82 9.63
C ASN A 75 -7.02 6.94 10.45
N ILE A 76 -6.44 7.37 11.57
CA ILE A 76 -6.98 8.48 12.38
C ILE A 76 -7.09 9.76 11.56
N ILE A 77 -6.03 10.13 10.83
CA ILE A 77 -6.04 11.35 10.00
C ILE A 77 -7.07 11.21 8.87
N ALA A 78 -7.17 10.04 8.23
CA ALA A 78 -8.09 9.82 7.11
C ALA A 78 -9.58 9.96 7.48
N HIS A 79 -9.93 9.68 8.75
CA HIS A 79 -11.30 9.75 9.27
C HIS A 79 -11.57 11.01 10.09
N SER A 80 -10.57 11.88 10.27
CA SER A 80 -10.77 13.14 10.97
C SER A 80 -11.52 14.13 10.07
N CYS A 81 -12.69 14.62 10.52
CA CYS A 81 -13.45 15.64 9.77
C CYS A 81 -12.78 17.03 9.81
N PHE A 82 -11.82 17.23 10.70
CA PHE A 82 -10.90 18.36 10.68
C PHE A 82 -9.56 17.85 10.13
N ARG A 83 -8.78 18.69 9.43
CA ARG A 83 -7.42 18.33 9.00
C ARG A 83 -6.44 18.64 10.12
N PRO A 84 -6.14 17.67 11.00
CA PRO A 84 -5.17 17.87 12.07
C PRO A 84 -3.78 18.12 11.50
N VAL A 85 -2.96 18.86 12.26
CA VAL A 85 -1.53 18.98 11.97
C VAL A 85 -0.87 17.65 12.30
N TYR A 86 -0.23 17.02 11.31
CA TYR A 86 0.41 15.71 11.42
C TYR A 86 1.33 15.61 12.65
N GLU A 87 2.19 16.62 12.86
CA GLU A 87 3.13 16.64 13.97
C GLU A 87 2.46 16.53 15.34
N ASN A 88 1.32 17.20 15.52
CA ASN A 88 0.59 17.19 16.79
C ASN A 88 -0.01 15.80 17.02
N ILE A 89 -0.70 15.26 16.02
CA ILE A 89 -1.28 13.92 16.12
C ILE A 89 -0.20 12.88 16.39
N TYR A 90 0.89 12.91 15.62
CA TYR A 90 1.95 11.93 15.72
C TYR A 90 2.48 11.85 17.16
N GLN A 91 2.84 12.98 17.77
CA GLN A 91 3.36 13.01 19.14
C GLN A 91 2.32 12.56 20.17
N ASP A 92 1.05 12.95 20.00
CA ASP A 92 -0.01 12.65 20.98
C ASP A 92 -0.38 11.15 21.02
N ILE A 93 -0.27 10.45 19.89
CA ILE A 93 -0.81 9.08 19.77
C ILE A 93 0.24 7.97 19.77
N ILE A 94 1.52 8.26 19.50
CA ILE A 94 2.59 7.25 19.49
C ILE A 94 2.56 6.39 20.76
N ASN A 95 2.45 6.99 21.94
CA ASN A 95 2.56 6.24 23.21
C ASN A 95 1.48 5.16 23.35
N TYR A 96 0.26 5.48 22.93
CA TYR A 96 -0.85 4.54 22.95
C TYR A 96 -0.66 3.46 21.87
N THR A 97 -0.38 3.88 20.64
CA THR A 97 -0.22 2.98 19.50
C THR A 97 0.97 2.03 19.63
N LEU A 98 2.09 2.45 20.23
CA LEU A 98 3.23 1.58 20.53
C LEU A 98 2.87 0.46 21.52
N THR A 99 2.07 0.80 22.54
CA THR A 99 1.67 -0.18 23.55
C THR A 99 0.74 -1.24 22.94
N GLU A 100 -0.20 -0.82 22.09
CA GLU A 100 -1.07 -1.73 21.33
C GLU A 100 -0.27 -2.61 20.37
N ALA A 101 0.62 -2.02 19.58
CA ALA A 101 1.51 -2.72 18.66
C ALA A 101 2.26 -3.89 19.31
N LEU A 102 2.82 -3.69 20.49
CA LEU A 102 3.59 -4.70 21.22
C LEU A 102 2.69 -5.81 21.80
N GLY A 103 1.52 -5.41 22.30
CA GLY A 103 0.57 -6.29 22.97
C GLY A 103 -0.29 -7.12 22.01
N GLN A 104 -0.57 -6.62 20.81
CA GLN A 104 -1.60 -7.15 19.91
C GLN A 104 -1.14 -7.27 18.45
N PRO A 105 -0.05 -8.01 18.14
CA PRO A 105 0.41 -8.20 16.76
C PRO A 105 -0.65 -8.85 15.84
N GLN A 106 -1.59 -9.64 16.38
CA GLN A 106 -2.69 -10.20 15.60
C GLN A 106 -3.62 -9.11 15.05
N GLU A 107 -3.83 -8.01 15.78
CA GLU A 107 -4.65 -6.90 15.30
C GLU A 107 -4.05 -6.25 14.05
N VAL A 108 -2.72 -6.20 13.97
CA VAL A 108 -1.97 -5.72 12.79
C VAL A 108 -2.19 -6.64 11.60
N VAL A 109 -2.19 -7.96 11.83
CA VAL A 109 -2.48 -8.96 10.80
C VAL A 109 -3.89 -8.78 10.25
N GLU A 110 -4.90 -8.67 11.13
CA GLU A 110 -6.29 -8.49 10.70
C GLU A 110 -6.51 -7.15 9.98
N THR A 111 -5.93 -6.06 10.49
CA THR A 111 -5.99 -4.74 9.84
C THR A 111 -5.38 -4.78 8.45
N ALA A 112 -4.23 -5.46 8.28
CA ALA A 112 -3.60 -5.61 6.97
C ALA A 112 -4.51 -6.40 6.01
N LYS A 113 -5.09 -7.54 6.44
CA LYS A 113 -6.03 -8.32 5.62
C LYS A 113 -7.23 -7.50 5.18
N GLU A 114 -7.85 -6.77 6.11
CA GLU A 114 -9.02 -5.92 5.81
C GLU A 114 -8.66 -4.85 4.77
N LEU A 115 -7.52 -4.18 4.95
CA LEU A 115 -7.06 -3.14 4.02
C LEU A 115 -6.81 -3.68 2.62
N PHE A 116 -6.10 -4.82 2.48
CA PHE A 116 -5.85 -5.43 1.18
C PHE A 116 -7.13 -5.96 0.52
N THR A 117 -8.02 -6.57 1.30
CA THR A 117 -9.32 -7.04 0.78
C THR A 117 -10.14 -5.87 0.25
N THR A 118 -10.21 -4.77 1.01
CA THR A 118 -10.94 -3.57 0.60
C THR A 118 -10.30 -2.90 -0.61
N LEU A 119 -8.96 -2.86 -0.68
CA LEU A 119 -8.23 -2.36 -1.85
C LEU A 119 -8.55 -3.19 -3.10
N ASP A 120 -8.54 -4.51 -2.99
CA ASP A 120 -8.88 -5.41 -4.10
C ASP A 120 -10.31 -5.17 -4.58
N ASP A 121 -11.28 -5.11 -3.66
CA ASP A 121 -12.68 -4.83 -3.98
C ASP A 121 -12.87 -3.46 -4.66
N LYS A 122 -12.20 -2.43 -4.14
CA LYS A 122 -12.25 -1.05 -4.66
C LYS A 122 -11.51 -0.87 -5.98
N THR A 123 -10.65 -1.80 -6.37
CA THR A 123 -9.90 -1.71 -7.64
C THR A 123 -10.31 -2.78 -8.65
N LEU A 124 -11.28 -3.65 -8.30
CA LEU A 124 -11.68 -4.81 -9.08
C LEU A 124 -12.04 -4.50 -10.55
N LYS A 125 -12.70 -3.37 -10.83
CA LYS A 125 -13.05 -3.00 -12.21
C LYS A 125 -11.82 -2.72 -13.07
N ILE A 126 -10.89 -1.93 -12.54
CA ILE A 126 -9.62 -1.63 -13.21
C ILE A 126 -8.78 -2.91 -13.34
N GLN A 127 -8.75 -3.75 -12.31
CA GLN A 127 -8.07 -5.04 -12.37
C GLN A 127 -8.60 -5.92 -13.50
N LYS A 128 -9.93 -6.06 -13.63
CA LYS A 128 -10.56 -6.82 -14.73
C LYS A 128 -10.24 -6.23 -16.10
N LEU A 129 -10.35 -4.91 -16.24
CA LEU A 129 -10.02 -4.19 -17.47
C LEU A 129 -8.59 -4.49 -17.94
N ILE A 130 -7.62 -4.41 -17.02
CA ILE A 130 -6.21 -4.72 -17.30
C ILE A 130 -6.07 -6.18 -17.78
N ILE A 131 -6.66 -7.15 -17.05
CA ILE A 131 -6.57 -8.56 -17.41
C ILE A 131 -7.15 -8.84 -18.81
N GLU A 132 -8.33 -8.31 -19.10
CA GLU A 132 -9.05 -8.57 -20.35
C GLU A 132 -8.29 -8.02 -21.56
N ILE A 133 -7.81 -6.78 -21.46
CA ILE A 133 -7.09 -6.13 -22.57
C ILE A 133 -5.72 -6.77 -22.78
N THR A 134 -4.96 -7.02 -21.71
CA THR A 134 -3.64 -7.67 -21.83
C THR A 134 -3.73 -9.10 -22.36
N LYS A 135 -4.82 -9.83 -22.10
CA LYS A 135 -5.02 -11.16 -22.69
C LYS A 135 -5.36 -11.11 -24.18
N ALA A 136 -6.05 -10.06 -24.61
CA ALA A 136 -6.46 -9.89 -26.00
C ALA A 136 -5.34 -9.33 -26.89
N GLU A 137 -4.48 -8.48 -26.34
CA GLU A 137 -3.43 -7.80 -27.07
C GLU A 137 -2.05 -8.43 -26.86
N SER A 138 -1.33 -8.67 -27.96
CA SER A 138 0.04 -9.19 -27.90
C SER A 138 1.11 -8.10 -27.77
N ASN A 139 0.72 -6.83 -27.94
CA ASN A 139 1.58 -5.66 -27.87
C ASN A 139 1.23 -4.82 -26.63
N ASP A 140 2.16 -4.80 -25.68
CA ASP A 140 2.00 -4.15 -24.38
C ASP A 140 1.75 -2.63 -24.49
N VAL A 141 2.39 -1.95 -25.46
CA VAL A 141 2.20 -0.51 -25.68
C VAL A 141 0.78 -0.21 -26.18
N VAL A 142 0.23 -1.10 -27.00
CA VAL A 142 -1.15 -0.99 -27.49
C VAL A 142 -2.14 -1.28 -26.37
N ALA A 143 -1.91 -2.34 -25.59
CA ALA A 143 -2.72 -2.67 -24.42
C ALA A 143 -2.78 -1.48 -23.44
N ASP A 144 -1.63 -0.89 -23.15
CA ASP A 144 -1.51 0.25 -22.24
C ASP A 144 -2.23 1.51 -22.75
N ALA A 145 -2.11 1.79 -24.05
CA ALA A 145 -2.83 2.89 -24.68
C ALA A 145 -4.35 2.69 -24.64
N LEU A 146 -4.83 1.46 -24.82
CA LEU A 146 -6.26 1.13 -24.77
C LEU A 146 -6.82 1.26 -23.35
N ILE A 147 -6.12 0.72 -22.34
CA ILE A 147 -6.52 0.84 -20.93
C ILE A 147 -6.63 2.31 -20.53
N ASN A 148 -5.57 3.09 -20.79
CA ASN A 148 -5.58 4.54 -20.49
C ASN A 148 -6.72 5.27 -21.21
N LYS A 149 -6.96 4.94 -22.48
CA LYS A 149 -8.04 5.54 -23.27
C LYS A 149 -9.42 5.23 -22.67
N ILE A 150 -9.65 4.00 -22.21
CA ILE A 150 -10.92 3.60 -21.60
C ILE A 150 -11.14 4.33 -20.28
N ILE A 151 -10.14 4.33 -19.39
CA ILE A 151 -10.21 5.04 -18.10
C ILE A 151 -10.48 6.53 -18.31
N THR A 152 -9.83 7.14 -19.31
CA THR A 152 -9.94 8.58 -19.59
C THR A 152 -11.28 8.94 -20.24
N ASN A 153 -11.81 8.07 -21.12
CA ASN A 153 -13.04 8.35 -21.87
C ASN A 153 -14.31 8.03 -21.07
N ASP A 154 -14.27 7.10 -20.12
CA ASP A 154 -15.37 6.84 -19.18
C ASP A 154 -14.94 7.04 -17.72
N PRO A 155 -14.75 8.31 -17.29
CA PRO A 155 -14.42 8.59 -15.91
C PRO A 155 -15.59 8.30 -14.96
N LYS A 156 -16.84 8.13 -15.43
CA LYS A 156 -17.94 7.82 -14.52
C LYS A 156 -17.85 6.39 -14.00
N GLU A 157 -17.39 5.48 -14.84
CA GLU A 157 -17.28 4.07 -14.48
C GLU A 157 -16.01 3.72 -13.70
N TYR A 158 -14.88 4.37 -14.01
CA TYR A 158 -13.54 3.95 -13.59
C TYR A 158 -12.77 4.95 -12.72
N LYS A 159 -13.25 6.18 -12.54
CA LYS A 159 -12.44 7.24 -11.91
C LYS A 159 -12.06 6.91 -10.47
N LEU A 160 -13.01 6.47 -9.64
CA LEU A 160 -12.73 6.19 -8.24
C LEU A 160 -11.74 5.02 -8.12
N GLU A 161 -11.96 3.95 -8.87
CA GLU A 161 -11.12 2.76 -8.88
C GLU A 161 -9.69 3.09 -9.34
N ALA A 162 -9.55 3.95 -10.36
CA ALA A 162 -8.26 4.42 -10.82
C ALA A 162 -7.57 5.33 -9.79
N GLU A 163 -8.31 6.26 -9.16
CA GLU A 163 -7.79 7.12 -8.10
C GLU A 163 -7.31 6.32 -6.89
N VAL A 164 -8.08 5.30 -6.46
CA VAL A 164 -7.70 4.38 -5.40
C VAL A 164 -6.42 3.62 -5.77
N LEU A 165 -6.35 3.05 -6.98
CA LEU A 165 -5.16 2.32 -7.43
C LEU A 165 -3.91 3.20 -7.44
N LEU A 166 -4.02 4.43 -7.95
CA LEU A 166 -2.90 5.36 -8.03
C LEU A 166 -2.45 5.84 -6.63
N ALA A 167 -3.39 6.12 -5.73
CA ALA A 167 -3.08 6.53 -4.36
C ALA A 167 -2.44 5.38 -3.56
N ALA A 168 -2.95 4.16 -3.72
CA ALA A 168 -2.35 2.96 -3.14
C ALA A 168 -0.93 2.73 -3.70
N GLY A 169 -0.74 2.92 -5.01
CA GLY A 169 0.56 2.84 -5.68
C GLY A 169 1.58 3.85 -5.16
N ALA A 170 1.17 5.11 -5.00
CA ALA A 170 2.03 6.14 -4.42
C ALA A 170 2.45 5.81 -2.98
N SER A 171 1.54 5.27 -2.19
CA SER A 171 1.80 4.84 -0.81
C SER A 171 2.74 3.64 -0.76
N ALA A 172 2.51 2.66 -1.64
CA ALA A 172 3.35 1.49 -1.78
C ALA A 172 4.77 1.86 -2.24
N LYS A 173 4.91 2.83 -3.15
CA LYS A 173 6.22 3.37 -3.56
C LYS A 173 6.97 3.94 -2.36
N LYS A 174 6.31 4.77 -1.55
CA LYS A 174 6.92 5.34 -0.33
C LYS A 174 7.30 4.26 0.68
N PHE A 175 6.46 3.23 0.82
CA PHE A 175 6.79 2.09 1.66
C PHE A 175 8.02 1.33 1.13
N ASN A 176 8.09 1.07 -0.17
CA ASN A 176 9.22 0.39 -0.81
C ASN A 176 10.52 1.20 -0.74
N GLU A 177 10.45 2.53 -0.80
CA GLU A 177 11.59 3.43 -0.57
C GLU A 177 12.14 3.31 0.86
N MET A 178 11.32 2.90 1.84
CA MET A 178 11.67 2.78 3.26
C MET A 178 11.90 1.33 3.73
N LYS A 179 11.66 0.33 2.89
CA LYS A 179 11.62 -1.09 3.29
C LYS A 179 12.94 -1.59 3.89
N ASP A 180 14.07 -1.14 3.36
CA ASP A 180 15.39 -1.59 3.83
C ASP A 180 15.65 -1.02 5.23
N THR A 181 15.27 0.24 5.47
CA THR A 181 15.29 0.85 6.80
C THR A 181 14.39 0.08 7.77
N PHE A 182 13.16 -0.28 7.38
CA PHE A 182 12.26 -1.05 8.23
C PHE A 182 12.82 -2.43 8.57
N HIS A 183 13.41 -3.11 7.60
CA HIS A 183 14.04 -4.40 7.80
C HIS A 183 15.21 -4.34 8.77
N ASP A 184 16.09 -3.34 8.61
CA ASP A 184 17.26 -3.17 9.48
C ASP A 184 16.85 -2.82 10.91
N VAL A 185 15.90 -1.89 11.07
CA VAL A 185 15.35 -1.49 12.37
C VAL A 185 14.62 -2.66 13.06
N ALA A 186 13.85 -3.45 12.29
CA ALA A 186 13.12 -4.59 12.82
C ALA A 186 14.08 -5.69 13.31
N LYS A 187 15.20 -5.90 12.62
CA LYS A 187 16.23 -6.87 13.03
C LYS A 187 17.02 -6.44 14.25
N SER A 188 17.23 -5.13 14.44
CA SER A 188 17.94 -4.63 15.63
C SER A 188 17.03 -4.53 16.86
N SER A 189 15.73 -4.83 16.75
CA SER A 189 14.72 -4.66 17.80
C SER A 189 14.63 -3.21 18.33
N GLU A 190 14.97 -2.24 17.47
CA GLU A 190 14.97 -0.79 17.80
C GLU A 190 13.79 -0.05 17.15
N SER A 191 12.75 -0.81 16.76
CA SER A 191 11.49 -0.31 16.18
C SER A 191 10.88 0.83 16.99
N HIS A 192 10.74 0.65 18.31
CA HIS A 192 10.22 1.69 19.20
C HIS A 192 11.01 3.01 19.14
N LYS A 193 12.36 2.95 19.14
CA LYS A 193 13.20 4.16 19.07
C LYS A 193 13.09 4.83 17.71
N TYR A 194 13.05 4.02 16.66
CA TYR A 194 12.84 4.49 15.30
C TYR A 194 11.51 5.23 15.17
N ILE A 195 10.42 4.65 15.68
CA ILE A 195 9.08 5.27 15.66
C ILE A 195 9.09 6.60 16.43
N ILE A 196 9.60 6.61 17.66
CA ILE A 196 9.59 7.83 18.50
C ILE A 196 10.34 8.99 17.83
N ARG A 197 11.44 8.71 17.11
CA ARG A 197 12.31 9.74 16.51
C ARG A 197 12.00 10.00 15.03
N GLY A 198 11.35 9.07 14.35
CA GLY A 198 11.15 9.03 12.92
C GLY A 198 9.96 9.86 12.42
N THR A 199 9.44 10.82 13.20
CA THR A 199 8.26 11.62 12.83
C THR A 199 8.37 12.22 11.43
N GLN A 200 9.52 12.83 11.10
CA GLN A 200 9.71 13.46 9.79
C GLN A 200 9.99 12.44 8.68
N GLU A 201 10.70 11.36 9.00
CA GLU A 201 10.99 10.28 8.05
C GLU A 201 9.72 9.55 7.60
N LEU A 202 8.80 9.32 8.55
CA LEU A 202 7.54 8.60 8.31
C LEU A 202 6.43 9.49 7.75
N LYS A 203 6.59 10.83 7.81
CA LYS A 203 5.55 11.79 7.43
C LYS A 203 5.04 11.57 6.01
N ALA A 204 5.95 11.47 5.04
CA ALA A 204 5.58 11.33 3.63
C ALA A 204 4.79 10.05 3.38
N LEU A 205 5.21 8.94 3.99
CA LEU A 205 4.52 7.66 3.89
C LEU A 205 3.13 7.73 4.55
N ILE A 206 3.04 8.24 5.78
CA ILE A 206 1.76 8.32 6.51
C ILE A 206 0.77 9.21 5.76
N LEU A 207 1.18 10.38 5.27
CA LEU A 207 0.29 11.27 4.52
C LEU A 207 -0.17 10.67 3.17
N SER A 208 0.70 9.94 2.48
CA SER A 208 0.32 9.20 1.27
C SER A 208 -0.71 8.13 1.63
N LEU A 209 -0.45 7.35 2.67
CA LEU A 209 -1.33 6.28 3.12
C LEU A 209 -2.68 6.81 3.61
N THR A 210 -2.71 7.94 4.32
CA THR A 210 -3.93 8.66 4.69
C THR A 210 -4.79 8.94 3.48
N SER A 211 -4.19 9.43 2.38
CA SER A 211 -4.91 9.73 1.15
C SER A 211 -5.49 8.46 0.53
N ALA A 212 -4.72 7.36 0.51
CA ALA A 212 -5.20 6.07 0.02
C ALA A 212 -6.34 5.51 0.88
N ILE A 213 -6.18 5.48 2.21
CA ILE A 213 -7.20 4.99 3.16
C ILE A 213 -8.49 5.80 3.03
N HIS A 214 -8.39 7.13 2.90
CA HIS A 214 -9.56 7.99 2.71
C HIS A 214 -10.35 7.59 1.45
N LEU A 215 -9.67 7.40 0.31
CA LEU A 215 -10.30 6.98 -0.95
C LEU A 215 -10.88 5.55 -0.88
N ILE A 216 -10.19 4.63 -0.19
CA ILE A 216 -10.66 3.26 0.01
C ILE A 216 -11.95 3.25 0.85
N LYS A 217 -12.04 4.13 1.86
CA LYS A 217 -13.15 4.17 2.83
C LYS A 217 -14.20 5.26 2.57
N THR A 218 -14.17 5.93 1.41
CA THR A 218 -15.04 7.08 1.10
C THR A 218 -16.54 6.82 1.24
N ASP A 219 -17.01 5.57 1.16
CA ASP A 219 -18.43 5.23 1.37
C ASP A 219 -18.86 5.25 2.85
N SER A 220 -17.91 5.26 3.79
CA SER A 220 -18.15 5.14 5.23
C SER A 220 -17.98 6.45 5.99
N ILE A 221 -17.42 7.49 5.36
CA ILE A 221 -17.06 8.75 6.02
C ILE A 221 -18.09 9.83 5.66
N LYS A 222 -19.11 9.99 6.50
CA LYS A 222 -19.98 11.18 6.47
C LYS A 222 -19.36 12.27 7.35
N CYS A 223 -18.44 13.03 6.76
CA CYS A 223 -18.22 14.42 7.13
C CYS A 223 -19.06 15.28 6.15
#